data_AF-A0A8S3PWP3-F1
#
_entry.id   AF-A0A8S3PWP3-F1
#
_cell.length_a   1.000
_cell.length_b   1.000
_cell.length_c   1.000
_cell.angle_alpha   90.00
_cell.angle_beta   90.00
_cell.angle_gamma   90.00
#
_symmetry.space_group_name_H-M   'P 1'
#
loop_
_entity.id
_entity.type
_entity.pdbx_description
1 polymer ?
#
loop_
_entity_poly.entity_id
_entity_poly.type
_entity_poly.pdbx_seq_one_letter_code
_entity_poly.pdbx_strand_id
1 'polypeptide(L)'
;MNNSLLENEKYTVLISNIIKQWKEDKLKYDPLKGWDLLKKQIKETTINFSRVQAKISKSKLNKLYDSLLVEEAKPSQNCSIINTIKDEIIAIETKEKIGTLIRSRECFYKEDIKNIEIFKIAEEKRGTKKEIKYLFDKNNKATGDKNSIIQIILDFYSELYTSDGFNDQEVDEYLGKIELNELKDEDWSVLRNKNKTEILNICNAREEDTCLKLLTKASVTTLGIWFGKASQS
;
A
#
# COMPACT_ATOMS: atom_id res chain seq x y z
N MET A 1 10.90 15.67 -1.27
CA MET A 1 10.04 15.12 -2.35
C MET A 1 10.84 15.16 -3.64
N ASN A 2 10.76 14.15 -4.50
CA ASN A 2 11.56 14.12 -5.73
C ASN A 2 10.81 14.90 -6.83
N ASN A 3 11.35 16.05 -7.23
CA ASN A 3 10.74 16.94 -8.24
C ASN A 3 11.33 16.75 -9.64
N SER A 4 12.21 15.75 -9.85
CA SER A 4 12.91 15.53 -11.15
C SER A 4 11.99 15.29 -12.35
N LEU A 5 10.73 14.91 -12.13
CA LEU A 5 9.75 14.80 -13.22
C LEU A 5 9.38 16.17 -13.81
N LEU A 6 9.43 17.25 -13.02
CA LEU A 6 9.12 18.60 -13.47
C LEU A 6 10.21 19.18 -14.39
N GLU A 7 11.41 18.62 -14.36
CA GLU A 7 12.50 18.96 -15.28
C GLU A 7 12.31 18.34 -16.67
N ASN A 8 11.42 17.35 -16.80
CA ASN A 8 11.17 16.68 -18.07
C ASN A 8 10.09 17.41 -18.87
N GLU A 9 10.50 18.04 -19.97
CA GLU A 9 9.61 18.79 -20.86
C GLU A 9 8.45 17.95 -21.41
N LYS A 10 8.70 16.67 -21.74
CA LYS A 10 7.63 15.79 -22.24
C LYS A 10 6.56 15.56 -21.18
N TYR A 11 6.97 15.46 -19.92
CA TYR A 11 6.05 15.30 -18.80
C TYR A 11 5.25 16.58 -18.54
N THR A 12 5.90 17.75 -18.53
CA THR A 12 5.23 19.02 -18.27
C THR A 12 4.22 19.36 -19.36
N VAL A 13 4.54 19.09 -20.63
CA VAL A 13 3.61 19.23 -21.76
C VAL A 13 2.41 18.29 -21.59
N LEU A 14 2.65 17.03 -21.25
CA LEU A 14 1.60 16.04 -21.07
C LEU A 14 0.62 16.43 -19.94
N ILE A 15 1.12 16.86 -18.77
CA ILE A 15 0.26 17.31 -17.67
C ILE A 15 -0.46 18.61 -18.03
N SER A 16 0.21 19.53 -18.71
CA SER A 16 -0.41 20.79 -19.18
C SER A 16 -1.58 20.53 -20.13
N ASN A 17 -1.46 19.53 -21.01
CA ASN A 17 -2.53 19.15 -21.92
C ASN A 17 -3.73 18.55 -21.18
N ILE A 18 -3.50 17.69 -20.17
CA ILE A 18 -4.57 17.14 -19.33
C ILE A 18 -5.34 18.27 -18.62
N ILE A 19 -4.62 19.25 -18.06
CA ILE A 19 -5.23 20.39 -17.37
C ILE A 19 -6.03 21.26 -18.35
N LYS A 20 -5.52 21.48 -19.58
CA LYS A 20 -6.25 22.23 -20.62
C LYS A 20 -7.54 21.53 -21.03
N GLN A 21 -7.48 20.24 -21.34
CA GLN A 21 -8.65 19.42 -21.67
C GLN A 21 -9.69 19.43 -20.54
N TRP A 22 -9.25 19.31 -19.29
CA TRP A 22 -10.16 19.39 -18.15
C TRP A 22 -10.83 20.76 -18.00
N LYS A 23 -10.12 21.85 -18.29
CA LYS A 23 -10.72 23.20 -18.26
C LYS A 23 -11.83 23.34 -19.29
N GLU A 24 -11.69 22.72 -20.46
CA GLU A 24 -12.71 22.71 -21.52
C GLU A 24 -13.93 21.86 -21.10
N ASP A 25 -13.70 20.73 -20.43
CA ASP A 25 -14.75 19.82 -19.95
C ASP A 25 -15.39 20.24 -18.60
N LYS A 26 -14.88 21.29 -17.95
CA LYS A 26 -15.34 21.77 -16.62
C LYS A 26 -16.84 22.07 -16.56
N LEU A 27 -17.47 22.38 -17.69
CA LEU A 27 -18.90 22.64 -17.80
C LEU A 27 -19.79 21.39 -17.58
N LYS A 28 -19.22 20.18 -17.58
CA LYS A 28 -19.99 18.92 -17.50
C LYS A 28 -20.08 18.31 -16.09
N TYR A 29 -19.30 18.80 -15.13
CA TYR A 29 -19.18 18.16 -13.81
C TYR A 29 -19.39 19.12 -12.66
N ASP A 30 -19.93 18.59 -11.56
CA ASP A 30 -19.93 19.24 -10.24
C ASP A 30 -18.48 19.62 -9.86
N PRO A 31 -18.20 20.90 -9.48
CA PRO A 31 -16.86 21.39 -9.20
C PRO A 31 -16.02 20.52 -8.25
N LEU A 32 -16.63 19.91 -7.23
CA LEU A 32 -15.91 19.05 -6.28
C LEU A 32 -15.49 17.72 -6.93
N LYS A 33 -16.43 17.04 -7.58
CA LYS A 33 -16.18 15.75 -8.24
C LYS A 33 -15.23 15.90 -9.43
N GLY A 34 -15.33 17.00 -10.17
CA GLY A 34 -14.43 17.31 -11.28
C GLY A 34 -12.97 17.45 -10.83
N TRP A 35 -12.73 18.06 -9.66
CA TRP A 35 -11.39 18.20 -9.11
C TRP A 35 -10.78 16.86 -8.65
N ASP A 36 -11.59 15.99 -8.03
CA ASP A 36 -11.14 14.65 -7.64
C ASP A 36 -10.80 13.78 -8.85
N LEU A 37 -11.62 13.85 -9.91
CA LEU A 37 -11.35 13.16 -11.18
C LEU A 37 -10.03 13.63 -11.80
N LEU A 38 -9.80 14.94 -11.84
CA LEU A 38 -8.55 15.52 -12.36
C LEU A 38 -7.33 15.04 -11.58
N LYS A 39 -7.39 15.10 -10.25
CA LYS A 39 -6.30 14.61 -9.37
C LYS A 39 -6.01 13.13 -9.64
N LYS A 40 -7.06 12.31 -9.79
CA LYS A 40 -6.92 10.88 -10.10
C LYS A 40 -6.25 10.68 -11.46
N GLN A 41 -6.70 11.37 -12.50
CA GLN A 41 -6.14 11.27 -13.85
C GLN A 41 -4.67 11.72 -13.90
N ILE A 42 -4.34 12.84 -13.25
CA ILE A 42 -2.94 13.30 -13.13
C ILE A 42 -2.11 12.23 -12.43
N LYS A 43 -2.57 11.73 -11.28
CA LYS A 43 -1.87 10.69 -10.51
C LYS A 43 -1.59 9.44 -11.35
N GLU A 44 -2.59 8.91 -12.03
CA GLU A 44 -2.46 7.71 -12.88
C GLU A 44 -1.47 7.96 -14.03
N THR A 45 -1.58 9.11 -14.68
CA THR A 45 -0.70 9.46 -15.79
C THR A 45 0.75 9.63 -15.33
N THR A 46 0.97 10.29 -14.19
CA THR A 46 2.30 10.42 -13.57
C THR A 46 2.89 9.07 -13.21
N ILE A 47 2.10 8.16 -12.62
CA ILE A 47 2.56 6.80 -12.29
C ILE A 47 2.97 6.05 -13.56
N ASN A 48 2.14 6.10 -14.60
CA ASN A 48 2.42 5.40 -15.86
C ASN A 48 3.65 5.97 -16.57
N PHE A 49 3.78 7.30 -16.65
CA PHE A 49 4.96 7.96 -17.21
C PHE A 49 6.23 7.54 -16.46
N SER A 50 6.19 7.56 -15.13
CA SER A 50 7.31 7.17 -14.28
C SER A 50 7.70 5.70 -14.47
N ARG A 51 6.72 4.80 -14.62
CA ARG A 51 6.95 3.36 -14.91
C ARG A 51 7.65 3.19 -16.26
N VAL A 52 7.21 3.90 -17.29
CA VAL A 52 7.84 3.85 -18.62
C VAL A 52 9.27 4.38 -18.54
N GLN A 53 9.49 5.51 -17.88
CA GLN A 53 10.82 6.08 -17.73
C GLN A 53 11.76 5.13 -16.96
N ALA A 54 11.28 4.48 -15.91
CA ALA A 54 12.05 3.49 -15.16
C ALA A 54 12.44 2.28 -16.04
N LYS A 55 11.52 1.80 -16.90
CA LYS A 55 11.83 0.73 -17.87
C LYS A 55 12.90 1.17 -18.88
N ILE A 56 12.81 2.40 -19.39
CA ILE A 56 13.80 2.97 -20.31
C ILE A 56 15.18 3.06 -19.64
N SER A 57 15.23 3.61 -18.42
CA SER A 57 16.47 3.69 -17.64
C SER A 57 17.10 2.32 -17.39
N LYS A 58 16.30 1.32 -16.99
CA LYS A 58 16.76 -0.06 -16.80
C LYS A 58 17.29 -0.67 -18.09
N SER A 59 16.60 -0.45 -19.21
CA SER A 59 17.05 -0.92 -20.53
C SER A 59 18.37 -0.25 -20.94
N LYS A 60 18.51 1.06 -20.70
CA LYS A 60 19.76 1.79 -20.95
C LYS A 60 20.89 1.22 -20.10
N LEU A 61 20.65 0.98 -18.81
CA LEU A 61 21.64 0.44 -17.89
C LEU A 61 22.13 -0.95 -18.35
N ASN A 62 21.23 -1.85 -18.73
CA ASN A 62 21.60 -3.16 -19.26
C ASN A 62 22.47 -3.04 -20.52
N LYS A 63 22.11 -2.16 -21.47
CA LYS A 63 22.91 -1.93 -22.68
C LYS A 63 24.30 -1.38 -22.36
N LEU A 64 24.43 -0.55 -21.32
CA LEU A 64 25.73 -0.05 -20.87
C LEU A 64 26.59 -1.17 -20.30
N TYR A 65 26.02 -2.07 -19.49
CA TYR A 65 26.74 -3.26 -19.01
C TYR A 65 27.16 -4.19 -20.15
N ASP A 66 26.27 -4.44 -21.12
CA ASP A 66 26.59 -5.26 -22.30
C ASP A 66 27.72 -4.62 -23.11
N SER A 67 27.65 -3.31 -23.33
CA SER A 67 28.70 -2.54 -24.02
C SER A 67 30.03 -2.58 -23.25
N LEU A 68 29.98 -2.47 -21.92
CA LEU A 68 31.17 -2.53 -21.07
C LEU A 68 31.87 -3.88 -21.21
N LEU A 69 31.11 -4.98 -21.17
CA LEU A 69 31.63 -6.33 -21.31
C LEU A 69 32.32 -6.54 -22.67
N VAL A 70 31.72 -5.99 -23.74
CA VAL A 70 32.31 -6.04 -25.08
C VAL A 70 33.59 -5.22 -25.17
N GLU A 71 33.62 -4.01 -24.62
CA GLU A 71 34.82 -3.15 -24.66
C GLU A 71 35.96 -3.68 -23.79
N GLU A 72 35.66 -4.25 -22.61
CA GLU A 72 36.67 -4.85 -21.73
C GLU A 72 37.32 -6.10 -22.34
N ALA A 73 36.57 -6.84 -23.18
CA ALA A 73 37.06 -8.03 -23.88
C ALA A 73 37.94 -7.72 -25.12
N LYS A 74 38.01 -6.46 -25.57
CA LYS A 74 38.84 -6.10 -26.73
C LYS A 74 40.33 -6.04 -26.34
N PRO A 75 41.24 -6.58 -27.18
CA PRO A 75 42.68 -6.54 -26.91
C PRO A 75 43.28 -5.13 -26.97
N SER A 76 42.67 -4.20 -27.72
CA SER A 76 42.97 -2.77 -27.67
C SER A 76 41.97 -2.07 -26.76
N GLN A 77 42.17 -2.17 -25.44
CA GLN A 77 41.31 -1.51 -24.47
C GLN A 77 41.41 0.01 -24.66
N ASN A 78 40.33 0.62 -25.17
CA ASN A 78 40.22 2.07 -25.18
C ASN A 78 39.71 2.53 -23.81
N CYS A 79 40.64 2.78 -22.89
CA CYS A 79 40.33 3.16 -21.51
C CYS A 79 39.38 4.36 -21.40
N SER A 80 39.39 5.28 -22.37
CA SER A 80 38.50 6.43 -22.40
C SER A 80 37.03 6.02 -22.57
N ILE A 81 36.74 5.09 -23.48
CA ILE A 81 35.38 4.59 -23.74
C ILE A 81 34.87 3.81 -22.51
N ILE A 82 35.73 2.96 -21.94
CA ILE A 82 35.39 2.18 -20.74
C ILE A 82 35.05 3.09 -19.55
N ASN A 83 35.86 4.12 -19.31
CA ASN A 83 35.60 5.08 -18.23
C ASN A 83 34.29 5.84 -18.47
N THR A 84 34.03 6.28 -19.71
CA THR A 84 32.78 6.98 -20.06
C THR A 84 31.55 6.09 -19.78
N ILE A 85 31.61 4.80 -20.14
CA ILE A 85 30.53 3.84 -19.87
C ILE A 85 30.36 3.64 -18.36
N LYS A 86 31.45 3.51 -17.59
CA LYS A 86 31.42 3.38 -16.13
C LYS A 86 30.80 4.61 -15.46
N ASP A 87 31.18 5.81 -15.90
CA ASP A 87 30.63 7.06 -15.40
C ASP A 87 29.13 7.17 -15.66
N GLU A 88 28.67 6.76 -16.85
CA GLU A 88 27.23 6.71 -17.17
C GLU A 88 26.45 5.70 -16.29
N ILE A 89 27.03 4.53 -16.02
CA ILE A 89 26.46 3.53 -15.12
C ILE A 89 26.32 4.12 -13.72
N ILE A 90 27.41 4.68 -13.18
CA ILE A 90 27.45 5.30 -11.84
C ILE A 90 26.42 6.41 -11.74
N ALA A 91 26.28 7.26 -12.76
CA ALA A 91 25.31 8.34 -12.76
C ALA A 91 23.86 7.84 -12.65
N ILE A 92 23.50 6.76 -13.37
CA ILE A 92 22.16 6.15 -13.31
C ILE A 92 21.93 5.53 -11.92
N GLU A 93 22.87 4.74 -11.41
CA GLU A 93 22.74 4.08 -10.12
C GLU A 93 22.67 5.06 -8.96
N THR A 94 23.48 6.13 -9.02
CA THR A 94 23.49 7.19 -8.00
C THR A 94 22.13 7.88 -7.94
N LYS A 95 21.52 8.17 -9.11
CA LYS A 95 20.18 8.76 -9.17
C LYS A 95 19.12 7.84 -8.52
N GLU A 96 19.22 6.53 -8.73
CA GLU A 96 18.33 5.56 -8.08
C GLU A 96 18.56 5.49 -6.56
N LYS A 97 19.82 5.46 -6.11
CA LYS A 97 20.19 5.47 -4.68
C LYS A 97 19.66 6.71 -3.96
N ILE A 98 19.79 7.90 -4.56
CA ILE A 98 19.23 9.16 -4.01
C ILE A 98 17.72 9.04 -3.85
N GLY A 99 17.02 8.49 -4.84
CA GLY A 99 15.58 8.27 -4.77
C GLY A 99 15.17 7.31 -3.65
N THR A 100 16.00 6.32 -3.35
CA THR A 100 15.81 5.43 -2.19
C THR A 100 16.05 6.16 -0.88
N LEU A 101 17.13 6.93 -0.77
CA LEU A 101 17.50 7.69 0.42
C LEU A 101 16.40 8.69 0.84
N ILE A 102 15.86 9.45 -0.13
CA ILE A 102 14.79 10.42 0.12
C ILE A 102 13.53 9.72 0.68
N ARG A 103 13.21 8.52 0.19
CA ARG A 103 12.03 7.75 0.64
C ARG A 103 12.24 7.06 1.97
N SER A 104 13.45 6.57 2.24
CA SER A 104 13.78 5.96 3.53
C SER A 104 13.90 7.00 4.65
N ARG A 105 14.16 8.28 4.29
CA ARG A 105 14.47 9.37 5.23
C ARG A 105 15.74 9.10 6.03
N GLU A 106 16.65 8.31 5.47
CA GLU A 106 17.95 8.03 6.06
C GLU A 106 18.96 9.10 5.63
N CYS A 107 19.85 9.49 6.53
CA CYS A 107 20.92 10.47 6.22
C CYS A 107 22.24 9.80 5.80
N PHE A 108 22.34 8.47 5.89
CA PHE A 108 23.59 7.76 5.67
C PHE A 108 23.71 7.26 4.23
N TYR A 109 24.72 7.77 3.53
CA TYR A 109 25.20 7.26 2.25
C TYR A 109 26.47 6.46 2.52
N LYS A 110 26.35 5.14 2.68
CA LYS A 110 27.49 4.23 2.45
C LYS A 110 27.34 3.70 1.03
N GLU A 111 28.40 3.88 0.23
CA GLU A 111 28.40 3.60 -1.21
C GLU A 111 28.01 2.16 -1.56
N ASP A 112 28.23 1.21 -0.63
CA ASP A 112 28.01 -0.23 -0.86
C ASP A 112 26.67 -0.78 -0.35
N ILE A 113 25.81 0.04 0.24
CA ILE A 113 24.53 -0.46 0.77
C ILE A 113 23.52 -0.63 -0.36
N LYS A 114 22.96 -1.85 -0.48
CA LYS A 114 21.88 -2.13 -1.43
C LYS A 114 20.60 -1.40 -1.03
N ASN A 115 19.80 -0.98 -2.01
CA ASN A 115 18.53 -0.26 -1.76
C ASN A 115 17.60 -0.95 -0.76
N ILE A 116 17.50 -2.29 -0.81
CA ILE A 116 16.66 -3.09 0.09
C ILE A 116 17.15 -2.99 1.55
N GLU A 117 18.46 -2.97 1.74
CA GLU A 117 19.09 -2.92 3.06
C GLU A 117 18.87 -1.56 3.73
N ILE A 118 18.84 -0.47 2.95
CA ILE A 118 18.45 0.87 3.44
C ILE A 118 17.04 0.84 4.06
N PHE A 119 16.07 0.19 3.39
CA PHE A 119 14.71 0.09 3.92
C PHE A 119 14.63 -0.81 5.15
N LYS A 120 15.39 -1.90 5.18
CA LYS A 120 15.47 -2.78 6.35
C LYS A 120 15.96 -2.02 7.58
N ILE A 121 17.06 -1.29 7.45
CA ILE A 121 17.63 -0.45 8.53
C ILE A 121 16.61 0.60 8.98
N ALA A 122 15.95 1.27 8.03
CA ALA A 122 14.94 2.28 8.35
C ALA A 122 13.74 1.67 9.11
N GLU A 123 13.32 0.45 8.76
CA GLU A 123 12.23 -0.24 9.44
C GLU A 123 12.62 -0.72 10.83
N GLU A 124 13.84 -1.25 11.03
CA GLU A 124 14.36 -1.60 12.35
C GLU A 124 14.41 -0.37 13.28
N LYS A 125 14.87 0.78 12.77
CA LYS A 125 14.85 2.05 13.51
C LYS A 125 13.44 2.55 13.83
N ARG A 126 12.46 2.30 12.95
CA ARG A 126 11.05 2.64 13.22
C ARG A 126 10.45 1.67 14.23
N GLY A 127 10.75 0.38 14.14
CA GLY A 127 10.32 -0.65 15.07
C GLY A 127 10.74 -0.31 16.50
N THR A 128 12.00 0.03 16.72
CA THR A 128 12.51 0.46 18.04
C THR A 128 11.84 1.72 18.60
N LYS A 129 11.31 2.59 17.74
CA LYS A 129 10.53 3.78 18.15
C LYS A 129 9.06 3.48 18.41
N LYS A 130 8.49 2.46 17.74
CA LYS A 130 7.10 2.02 17.88
C LYS A 130 6.91 0.95 18.96
N GLU A 131 7.99 0.46 19.54
CA GLU A 131 7.95 -0.49 20.64
C GLU A 131 7.31 0.16 21.87
N ILE A 132 6.28 -0.50 22.39
CA ILE A 132 5.66 -0.12 23.66
C ILE A 132 6.63 -0.51 24.78
N LYS A 133 7.35 0.48 25.29
CA LYS A 133 8.34 0.27 26.37
C LYS A 133 7.71 0.24 27.74
N TYR A 134 6.60 0.95 27.92
CA TYR A 134 5.90 1.07 29.19
C TYR A 134 4.40 1.19 28.94
N LEU A 135 3.61 0.53 29.78
CA LEU A 135 2.17 0.76 29.91
C LEU A 135 1.83 1.07 31.37
N PHE A 136 0.77 1.85 31.55
CA PHE A 136 0.20 2.08 32.86
C PHE A 136 -0.86 1.02 33.13
N ASP A 137 -0.74 0.36 34.27
CA ASP A 137 -1.80 -0.48 34.82
C ASP A 137 -2.96 0.39 35.36
N LYS A 138 -4.11 -0.21 35.67
CA LYS A 138 -5.32 0.43 36.22
C LYS A 138 -5.04 1.26 37.47
N ASN A 139 -3.99 0.90 38.21
CA ASN A 139 -3.51 1.62 39.40
C ASN A 139 -2.54 2.77 39.07
N ASN A 140 -2.46 3.23 37.81
CA ASN A 140 -1.50 4.23 37.30
C ASN A 140 -0.03 3.87 37.54
N LYS A 141 0.29 2.59 37.70
CA LYS A 141 1.66 2.12 37.86
C LYS A 141 2.27 1.79 36.49
N ALA A 142 3.34 2.48 36.13
CA ALA A 142 4.07 2.21 34.90
C ALA A 142 4.85 0.89 35.01
N THR A 143 4.68 -0.01 34.04
CA THR A 143 5.41 -1.28 33.96
C THR A 143 6.03 -1.43 32.57
N GLY A 144 7.31 -1.82 32.54
CA GLY A 144 8.06 -2.08 31.30
C GLY A 144 8.40 -3.55 31.07
N ASP A 145 7.95 -4.44 31.97
CA ASP A 145 8.10 -5.88 31.81
C ASP A 145 7.14 -6.42 30.72
N LYS A 146 7.65 -7.27 29.82
CA LYS A 146 6.90 -7.75 28.65
C LYS A 146 5.67 -8.56 29.04
N ASN A 147 5.78 -9.43 30.03
CA ASN A 147 4.68 -10.28 30.46
C ASN A 147 3.58 -9.43 31.11
N SER A 148 3.99 -8.45 31.92
CA SER A 148 3.07 -7.50 32.54
C SER A 148 2.36 -6.61 31.52
N ILE A 149 3.06 -6.12 30.49
CA ILE A 149 2.47 -5.36 29.37
C ILE A 149 1.41 -6.19 28.64
N ILE A 150 1.70 -7.46 28.34
CA ILE A 150 0.75 -8.37 27.69
C ILE A 150 -0.49 -8.56 28.56
N GLN A 151 -0.30 -8.74 29.87
CA GLN A 151 -1.42 -8.91 30.80
C GLN A 151 -2.31 -7.66 30.84
N ILE A 152 -1.72 -6.46 30.91
CA ILE A 152 -2.47 -5.19 30.87
C ILE A 152 -3.31 -5.08 29.59
N ILE A 153 -2.75 -5.46 28.44
CA ILE A 153 -3.47 -5.45 27.16
C ILE A 153 -4.63 -6.46 27.17
N LEU A 154 -4.38 -7.67 27.66
CA LEU A 154 -5.40 -8.72 27.77
C LEU A 154 -6.54 -8.28 28.69
N ASP A 155 -6.21 -7.73 29.86
CA ASP A 155 -7.18 -7.26 30.83
C ASP A 155 -8.02 -6.11 30.26
N PHE A 156 -7.39 -5.17 29.55
CA PHE A 156 -8.09 -4.06 28.90
C PHE A 156 -9.10 -4.54 27.85
N TYR A 157 -8.69 -5.42 26.93
CA TYR A 157 -9.62 -5.92 25.90
C TYR A 157 -10.67 -6.85 26.50
N SER A 158 -10.30 -7.66 27.49
CA SER A 158 -11.27 -8.49 28.20
C SER A 158 -12.32 -7.61 28.86
N GLU A 159 -11.93 -6.55 29.56
CA GLU A 159 -12.90 -5.58 30.09
C GLU A 159 -13.71 -4.91 28.99
N LEU A 160 -13.10 -4.42 27.91
CA LEU A 160 -13.83 -3.77 26.82
C LEU A 160 -14.94 -4.63 26.22
N TYR A 161 -14.72 -5.95 26.14
CA TYR A 161 -15.67 -6.90 25.55
C TYR A 161 -16.52 -7.65 26.60
N THR A 162 -16.23 -7.51 27.89
CA THR A 162 -16.97 -8.17 28.99
C THR A 162 -17.68 -7.16 29.90
N SER A 163 -17.36 -5.87 29.81
CA SER A 163 -18.08 -4.81 30.52
C SER A 163 -19.49 -4.73 29.95
N ASP A 164 -20.46 -5.10 30.79
CA ASP A 164 -21.89 -5.16 30.49
C ASP A 164 -22.40 -3.97 29.67
N GLY A 165 -23.12 -4.28 28.58
CA GLY A 165 -23.92 -3.27 27.89
C GLY A 165 -24.08 -3.40 26.38
N PHE A 166 -23.84 -4.56 25.75
CA PHE A 166 -24.44 -4.76 24.43
C PHE A 166 -25.91 -5.14 24.64
N ASN A 167 -26.79 -4.15 24.54
CA ASN A 167 -28.20 -4.43 24.34
C ASN A 167 -28.32 -5.05 22.95
N ASP A 168 -28.40 -6.38 22.88
CA ASP A 168 -28.51 -7.11 21.60
C ASP A 168 -29.64 -6.54 20.73
N GLN A 169 -30.69 -5.98 21.35
CA GLN A 169 -31.77 -5.29 20.64
C GLN A 169 -31.30 -4.00 19.96
N GLU A 170 -30.42 -3.19 20.56
CA GLU A 170 -29.90 -1.97 19.92
C GLU A 170 -28.95 -2.31 18.77
N VAL A 171 -28.18 -3.39 18.92
CA VAL A 171 -27.32 -3.90 17.84
C VAL A 171 -28.17 -4.40 16.68
N ASP A 172 -29.21 -5.20 16.94
CA ASP A 172 -30.12 -5.69 15.92
C ASP A 172 -30.94 -4.55 15.27
N GLU A 173 -31.35 -3.55 16.05
CA GLU A 173 -32.07 -2.38 15.53
C GLU A 173 -31.14 -1.48 14.68
N TYR A 174 -29.87 -1.33 15.07
CA TYR A 174 -28.86 -0.65 14.27
C TYR A 174 -28.56 -1.42 12.98
N LEU A 175 -28.31 -2.72 13.06
CA LEU A 175 -28.06 -3.58 11.89
C LEU A 175 -29.27 -3.64 10.95
N GLY A 176 -30.49 -3.61 11.48
CA GLY A 176 -31.73 -3.57 10.69
C GLY A 176 -31.97 -2.25 9.98
N LYS A 177 -31.43 -1.13 10.49
CA LYS A 177 -31.47 0.19 9.83
C LYS A 177 -30.43 0.34 8.72
N ILE A 178 -29.46 -0.57 8.63
CA ILE A 178 -28.50 -0.58 7.53
C ILE A 178 -29.22 -1.15 6.31
N GLU A 179 -29.55 -0.27 5.35
CA GLU A 179 -30.00 -0.68 4.02
C GLU A 179 -28.86 -1.42 3.30
N LEU A 180 -28.81 -2.73 3.51
CA LEU A 180 -27.96 -3.61 2.74
C LEU A 180 -28.60 -3.76 1.36
N ASN A 181 -28.07 -3.02 0.37
CA ASN A 181 -28.39 -3.29 -1.03
C ASN A 181 -28.20 -4.78 -1.30
N GLU A 182 -29.30 -5.48 -1.59
CA GLU A 182 -29.25 -6.91 -1.89
C GLU A 182 -28.30 -7.14 -3.07
N LEU A 183 -27.34 -8.04 -2.87
CA LEU A 183 -26.48 -8.52 -3.94
C LEU A 183 -27.38 -9.13 -5.02
N LYS A 184 -27.22 -8.67 -6.27
CA LYS A 184 -28.00 -9.17 -7.41
C LYS A 184 -27.70 -10.66 -7.62
N ASP A 185 -28.63 -11.40 -8.22
CA ASP A 185 -28.51 -12.85 -8.45
C ASP A 185 -27.21 -13.26 -9.18
N GLU A 186 -26.68 -12.36 -10.01
CA GLU A 186 -25.40 -12.52 -10.69
C GLU A 186 -24.23 -12.67 -9.70
N ASP A 187 -24.22 -11.90 -8.60
CA ASP A 187 -23.18 -11.97 -7.56
C ASP A 187 -23.34 -13.23 -6.67
N TRP A 188 -24.56 -13.71 -6.48
CA TRP A 188 -24.85 -14.95 -5.73
C TRP A 188 -24.35 -16.20 -6.44
N SER A 189 -24.40 -16.22 -7.78
CA SER A 189 -23.93 -17.36 -8.58
C SER A 189 -22.45 -17.68 -8.36
N VAL A 190 -21.64 -16.64 -8.08
CA VAL A 190 -20.20 -16.77 -7.83
C VAL A 190 -19.90 -17.38 -6.47
N LEU A 191 -20.79 -17.21 -5.49
CA LEU A 191 -20.60 -17.58 -4.09
C LEU A 191 -21.21 -18.94 -3.71
N ARG A 192 -22.25 -19.38 -4.44
CA ARG A 192 -23.09 -20.54 -4.06
C ARG A 192 -22.34 -21.87 -3.95
N ASN A 193 -21.18 -22.01 -4.61
CA ASN A 193 -20.39 -23.25 -4.65
C ASN A 193 -18.94 -23.08 -4.15
N LYS A 194 -18.64 -22.00 -3.41
CA LYS A 194 -17.27 -21.71 -2.96
C LYS A 194 -17.09 -21.93 -1.46
N ASN A 195 -15.96 -22.52 -1.09
CA ASN A 195 -15.61 -22.74 0.31
C ASN A 195 -15.15 -21.44 0.98
N LYS A 196 -15.22 -21.38 2.32
CA LYS A 196 -14.91 -20.18 3.13
C LYS A 196 -13.57 -19.52 2.79
N THR A 197 -12.54 -20.31 2.51
CA THR A 197 -11.21 -19.85 2.08
C THR A 197 -11.20 -19.21 0.69
N GLU A 198 -12.01 -19.70 -0.23
CA GLU A 198 -12.14 -19.15 -1.57
C GLU A 198 -12.90 -17.82 -1.56
N ILE A 199 -13.92 -17.70 -0.71
CA ILE A 199 -14.65 -16.46 -0.48
C ILE A 199 -13.70 -15.40 0.11
N LEU A 200 -12.88 -15.77 1.10
CA LEU A 200 -11.89 -14.85 1.70
C LEU A 200 -10.88 -14.33 0.68
N ASN A 201 -10.43 -15.18 -0.24
CA ASN A 201 -9.48 -14.81 -1.30
C ASN A 201 -10.11 -13.87 -2.34
N ILE A 202 -11.40 -14.02 -2.64
CA ILE A 202 -12.13 -13.11 -3.53
C ILE A 202 -12.32 -11.74 -2.85
N CYS A 203 -12.60 -11.73 -1.56
CA CYS A 203 -12.67 -10.49 -0.77
C CYS A 203 -11.31 -9.77 -0.75
N ASN A 204 -10.21 -10.47 -0.50
CA ASN A 204 -8.88 -9.85 -0.50
C ASN A 204 -8.46 -9.29 -1.87
N ALA A 205 -9.12 -9.68 -2.96
CA ALA A 205 -8.83 -9.25 -4.32
C ALA A 205 -9.70 -8.07 -4.83
N ARG A 206 -10.78 -7.70 -4.12
CA ARG A 206 -11.66 -6.57 -4.47
C ARG A 206 -11.57 -5.48 -3.40
N GLU A 207 -11.66 -4.21 -3.85
CA GLU A 207 -11.58 -3.03 -2.98
C GLU A 207 -12.55 -3.11 -1.78
N GLU A 208 -12.08 -2.57 -0.64
CA GLU A 208 -12.51 -2.83 0.76
C GLU A 208 -14.03 -2.78 1.01
N ASP A 209 -14.79 -2.01 0.23
CA ASP A 209 -16.23 -1.79 0.42
C ASP A 209 -17.13 -3.00 0.11
N THR A 210 -16.66 -3.93 -0.73
CA THR A 210 -17.45 -5.12 -1.09
C THR A 210 -17.29 -6.24 -0.05
N CYS A 211 -16.16 -6.23 0.67
CA CYS A 211 -15.72 -7.30 1.57
C CYS A 211 -16.42 -7.22 2.92
N LEU A 212 -16.67 -6.01 3.41
CA LEU A 212 -17.49 -5.75 4.59
C LEU A 212 -18.94 -6.23 4.42
N LYS A 213 -19.49 -6.16 3.20
CA LYS A 213 -20.84 -6.65 2.87
C LYS A 213 -20.93 -8.18 2.81
N LEU A 214 -19.84 -8.86 2.46
CA LEU A 214 -19.78 -10.32 2.35
C LEU A 214 -19.52 -11.00 3.71
N LEU A 215 -18.73 -10.38 4.58
CA LEU A 215 -18.39 -10.93 5.91
C LEU A 215 -19.55 -10.80 6.91
N THR A 216 -20.33 -9.73 6.85
CA THR A 216 -21.48 -9.50 7.74
C THR A 216 -22.63 -10.50 7.53
N LYS A 217 -22.84 -11.01 6.31
CA LYS A 217 -23.93 -11.99 6.05
C LYS A 217 -23.51 -13.44 6.32
N ALA A 218 -22.22 -13.76 6.16
CA ALA A 218 -21.69 -15.08 6.49
C ALA A 218 -21.75 -15.38 8.00
N SER A 219 -21.51 -14.40 8.87
CA SER A 219 -21.64 -14.59 10.32
C SER A 219 -23.10 -14.83 10.74
N VAL A 220 -24.05 -14.07 10.20
CA VAL A 220 -25.49 -14.19 10.50
C VAL A 220 -26.04 -15.56 10.09
N THR A 221 -25.63 -16.09 8.93
CA THR A 221 -26.09 -17.40 8.46
C THR A 221 -25.45 -18.56 9.23
N THR A 222 -24.19 -18.41 9.67
CA THR A 222 -23.49 -19.46 10.44
C THR A 222 -23.97 -19.51 11.90
N LEU A 223 -24.36 -18.36 12.48
CA LEU A 223 -24.97 -18.27 13.82
C LEU A 223 -26.40 -18.86 13.84
N GLY A 224 -27.20 -18.64 12.79
CA GLY A 224 -28.54 -19.24 12.67
C GLY A 224 -28.54 -20.78 12.58
N ILE A 225 -27.50 -21.37 11.98
CA ILE A 225 -27.37 -22.84 11.87
C ILE A 225 -26.88 -23.47 13.20
N TRP A 226 -26.13 -22.73 14.02
CA TRP A 226 -25.64 -23.21 15.31
C TRP A 226 -26.72 -23.15 16.41
N PHE A 227 -27.53 -22.10 16.45
CA PHE A 227 -28.63 -22.00 17.42
C PHE A 227 -29.85 -22.88 17.06
N GLY A 228 -30.06 -23.20 15.78
CA GLY A 228 -31.15 -24.09 15.35
C GLY A 228 -30.96 -25.58 15.67
N LYS A 229 -29.72 -26.03 15.99
CA LYS A 229 -29.45 -27.44 16.36
C LYS A 229 -29.44 -27.70 17.87
N ALA A 230 -29.51 -26.66 18.70
CA ALA A 230 -29.52 -26.80 20.16
C ALA A 230 -30.93 -26.98 20.77
N SER A 231 -32.01 -26.93 19.97
CA SER A 231 -33.39 -27.14 20.45
C SER A 231 -34.02 -28.48 20.05
N GLN A 232 -33.23 -29.41 19.50
CA GLN A 232 -33.65 -30.80 19.27
C GLN A 232 -32.59 -31.78 19.79
N SER A 233 -32.47 -31.87 21.11
CA SER A 233 -31.96 -33.03 21.84
C SER A 233 -32.37 -32.95 23.30
#